data_AF-A0A932WTZ9-F1
#
_entry.id   AF-A0A932WTZ9-F1
#
_cell.length_a   1.000
_cell.length_b   1.000
_cell.length_c   1.000
_cell.angle_alpha   90.00
_cell.angle_beta   90.00
_cell.angle_gamma   90.00
#
_symmetry.space_group_name_H-M   'P 1'
#
loop_
_entity.id
_entity.type
_entity.pdbx_description
1 polymer ?
#
loop_
_entity_poly.entity_id
_entity_poly.type
_entity_poly.pdbx_seq_one_letter_code
_entity_poly.pdbx_strand_id
1 'polypeptide(L)'
;MTAPHTCDELERKIQDLQQQLIQAQKMSTVGSLASSMTHEFNNILTTIINYAKLGLRHKDAATREKAFDKILAAGQRASKITTGMLSYSRRGNDRREETNLIALVQDVLVLVSKDLQMHRVRLQTNFDEQP
;
A
#
# COMPACT_ATOMS: atom_id res chain seq x y z
N MET A 1 -49.32 -7.96 -20.23
CA MET A 1 -48.30 -8.83 -19.61
C MET A 1 -46.91 -8.28 -19.94
N THR A 2 -46.38 -7.34 -19.14
CA THR A 2 -45.03 -6.73 -19.30
C THR A 2 -44.51 -6.28 -17.93
N ALA A 3 -44.56 -7.15 -16.93
CA ALA A 3 -44.13 -6.86 -15.56
C ALA A 3 -42.84 -7.58 -15.07
N PRO A 4 -42.29 -8.64 -15.70
CA PRO A 4 -41.11 -9.32 -15.14
C PRO A 4 -39.76 -8.64 -15.45
N HIS A 5 -39.64 -7.87 -16.55
CA HIS A 5 -38.34 -7.32 -16.98
C HIS A 5 -37.86 -6.09 -16.18
N THR A 6 -38.78 -5.33 -15.60
CA THR A 6 -38.44 -4.10 -14.85
C THR A 6 -37.79 -4.37 -13.50
N CYS A 7 -38.15 -5.48 -12.83
CA CYS A 7 -37.58 -5.85 -11.54
C CYS A 7 -36.12 -6.29 -11.70
N ASP A 8 -35.82 -7.15 -12.69
CA ASP A 8 -34.46 -7.59 -13.01
C ASP A 8 -33.55 -6.41 -13.47
N GLU A 9 -34.09 -5.45 -14.24
CA GLU A 9 -33.36 -4.23 -14.61
C GLU A 9 -33.06 -3.33 -13.42
N LEU A 10 -34.02 -3.18 -12.50
CA LEU A 10 -33.83 -2.42 -11.26
C LEU A 10 -32.78 -3.08 -10.36
N GLU A 11 -32.81 -4.41 -10.23
CA GLU A 11 -31.82 -5.16 -9.46
C GLU A 11 -30.41 -5.03 -10.05
N ARG A 12 -30.25 -5.17 -11.38
CA ARG A 12 -28.97 -4.92 -12.05
C ARG A 12 -28.49 -3.50 -11.82
N LYS A 13 -29.38 -2.51 -11.91
CA LYS A 13 -29.04 -1.11 -11.72
C LYS A 13 -28.62 -0.81 -10.27
N ILE A 14 -29.26 -1.47 -9.30
CA ILE A 14 -28.85 -1.40 -7.88
C ILE A 14 -27.45 -2.02 -7.71
N GLN A 15 -27.18 -3.19 -8.29
CA GLN A 15 -25.86 -3.82 -8.24
C GLN A 15 -24.76 -2.95 -8.86
N ASP A 16 -25.01 -2.36 -10.03
CA ASP A 16 -24.07 -1.44 -10.69
C ASP A 16 -23.78 -0.21 -9.82
N LEU A 17 -24.82 0.40 -9.24
CA LEU A 17 -24.67 1.55 -8.35
C LEU A 17 -23.91 1.18 -7.06
N GLN A 18 -24.13 -0.01 -6.51
CA GLN A 18 -23.38 -0.53 -5.37
C GLN A 18 -21.90 -0.71 -5.72
N GLN A 19 -21.56 -1.29 -6.87
CA GLN A 19 -20.18 -1.43 -7.33
C GLN A 19 -19.51 -0.06 -7.56
N GLN A 20 -20.24 0.89 -8.14
CA GLN A 20 -19.74 2.25 -8.33
C GLN A 20 -19.50 2.97 -7.00
N LEU A 21 -20.39 2.80 -6.02
CA LEU A 21 -20.24 3.35 -4.67
C LEU A 21 -19.02 2.77 -3.96
N ILE A 22 -18.85 1.45 -4.00
CA ILE A 22 -17.68 0.77 -3.43
C ILE A 22 -16.40 1.29 -4.08
N GLN A 23 -16.37 1.48 -5.40
CA GLN A 23 -15.19 2.08 -6.02
C GLN A 23 -14.97 3.52 -5.56
N ALA A 24 -16.01 4.34 -5.51
CA ALA A 24 -15.89 5.73 -5.10
C ALA A 24 -15.32 5.84 -3.67
N GLN A 25 -15.75 4.95 -2.77
CA GLN A 25 -15.18 4.82 -1.43
C GLN A 25 -13.71 4.38 -1.47
N LYS A 26 -13.36 3.34 -2.25
CA LYS A 26 -11.96 2.92 -2.43
C LYS A 26 -11.08 4.09 -2.91
N MET A 27 -11.53 4.83 -3.92
CA MET A 27 -10.78 5.97 -4.47
C MET A 27 -10.68 7.14 -3.47
N SER A 28 -11.73 7.38 -2.69
CA SER A 28 -11.69 8.37 -1.60
C SER A 28 -10.65 8.00 -0.54
N THR A 29 -10.62 6.72 -0.12
CA THR A 29 -9.59 6.20 0.80
C THR A 29 -8.19 6.30 0.19
N VAL A 30 -8.01 6.01 -1.10
CA VAL A 30 -6.74 6.24 -1.82
C VAL A 30 -6.32 7.70 -1.73
N GLY A 31 -7.24 8.64 -1.94
CA GLY A 31 -6.97 10.08 -1.82
C GLY A 31 -6.50 10.49 -0.43
N SER A 32 -7.17 9.99 0.63
CA SER A 32 -6.75 10.23 2.02
C SER A 32 -5.37 9.61 2.31
N LEU A 33 -5.13 8.38 1.85
CA LEU A 33 -3.84 7.70 2.00
C LEU A 33 -2.72 8.32 1.14
N ALA A 34 -3.06 8.98 0.03
CA ALA A 34 -2.08 9.60 -0.87
C ALA A 34 -1.34 10.75 -0.18
N SER A 35 -2.00 11.50 0.71
CA SER A 35 -1.36 12.59 1.46
C SER A 35 -0.31 12.07 2.45
N SER A 36 -0.66 11.06 3.25
CA SER A 36 0.29 10.41 4.17
C SER A 36 1.40 9.66 3.43
N MET A 37 1.08 9.01 2.31
CA MET A 37 2.07 8.38 1.45
C MET A 37 3.01 9.39 0.78
N THR A 38 2.52 10.56 0.34
CA THR A 38 3.39 11.60 -0.24
C THR A 38 4.43 12.04 0.78
N HIS A 39 4.01 12.22 2.03
CA HIS A 39 4.92 12.51 3.12
C HIS A 39 5.91 11.36 3.35
N GLU A 40 5.46 10.10 3.32
CA GLU A 40 6.34 8.94 3.48
C GLU A 40 7.33 8.76 2.32
N PHE A 41 6.91 9.05 1.10
CA PHE A 41 7.76 9.06 -0.09
C PHE A 41 8.88 10.10 0.04
N ASN A 42 8.54 11.31 0.46
CA ASN A 42 9.53 12.35 0.71
C ASN A 42 10.54 11.91 1.79
N ASN A 43 10.10 11.14 2.80
CA ASN A 43 11.01 10.61 3.82
C ASN A 43 11.97 9.54 3.26
N ILE A 44 11.47 8.67 2.38
CA ILE A 44 12.29 7.66 1.70
C ILE A 44 13.31 8.33 0.77
N LEU A 45 12.87 9.28 -0.06
CA LEU A 45 13.74 10.04 -0.96
C LEU A 45 14.80 10.82 -0.18
N THR A 46 14.42 11.47 0.92
CA THR A 46 15.36 12.16 1.81
C THR A 46 16.44 11.21 2.33
N THR A 47 16.04 9.99 2.73
CA THR A 47 16.98 8.95 3.19
C THR A 47 17.95 8.56 2.07
N ILE A 48 17.43 8.26 0.88
CA ILE A 48 18.23 7.89 -0.30
C ILE A 48 19.25 9.00 -0.62
N ILE A 49 18.79 10.24 -0.70
CA ILE A 49 19.64 11.40 -1.03
C ILE A 49 20.73 11.60 0.02
N ASN A 50 20.41 11.50 1.31
CA ASN A 50 21.38 11.71 2.38
C ASN A 50 22.46 10.62 2.43
N TYR A 51 22.07 9.35 2.26
CA TYR A 51 23.05 8.27 2.21
C TYR A 51 23.86 8.29 0.91
N ALA A 52 23.28 8.70 -0.22
CA ALA A 52 24.04 8.91 -1.45
C ALA A 52 25.09 10.02 -1.26
N LYS A 53 24.72 11.15 -0.64
CA LYS A 53 25.66 12.23 -0.28
C LYS A 53 26.74 11.74 0.68
N LEU A 54 26.40 10.89 1.65
CA LEU A 54 27.37 10.29 2.57
C LEU A 54 28.39 9.42 1.82
N GLY A 55 27.93 8.55 0.92
CA GLY A 55 28.80 7.70 0.10
C GLY A 55 29.63 8.48 -0.93
N LEU A 56 29.19 9.67 -1.36
CA LEU A 56 29.99 10.57 -2.19
C LEU A 56 31.06 11.32 -1.38
N ARG A 57 30.76 11.67 -0.13
CA ARG A 57 31.68 12.41 0.76
C ARG A 57 32.80 11.53 1.32
N HIS A 58 32.51 10.26 1.55
CA HIS A 58 33.44 9.30 2.16
C HIS A 58 33.97 8.30 1.13
N LYS A 59 35.29 8.07 1.12
CA LYS A 59 35.93 7.13 0.18
C LYS A 59 36.21 5.75 0.78
N ASP A 60 36.03 5.58 2.09
CA ASP A 60 36.24 4.28 2.73
C ASP A 60 35.13 3.29 2.36
N ALA A 61 35.51 2.02 2.20
CA ALA A 61 34.61 0.98 1.73
C ALA A 61 33.45 0.73 2.71
N ALA A 62 33.72 0.70 4.01
CA ALA A 62 32.72 0.41 5.03
C ALA A 62 31.59 1.46 5.07
N THR A 63 31.92 2.75 4.99
CA THR A 63 30.91 3.82 4.96
C THR A 63 30.08 3.77 3.67
N ARG A 64 30.72 3.48 2.54
CA ARG A 64 30.02 3.35 1.25
C ARG A 64 29.08 2.14 1.22
N GLU A 65 29.52 0.99 1.72
CA GLU A 65 28.71 -0.21 1.86
C GLU A 65 27.46 0.06 2.72
N LYS A 66 27.67 0.64 3.91
CA LYS A 66 26.56 1.05 4.79
C LYS A 66 25.61 2.05 4.12
N ALA A 67 26.13 2.98 3.33
CA ALA A 67 25.31 3.92 2.58
C ALA A 67 24.46 3.21 1.51
N PHE A 68 25.04 2.27 0.77
CA PHE A 68 24.32 1.50 -0.23
C PHE A 68 23.24 0.61 0.38
N ASP A 69 23.51 -0.05 1.52
CA ASP A 69 22.50 -0.83 2.23
C ASP A 69 21.29 0.01 2.62
N LYS A 70 21.53 1.23 3.11
CA LYS A 70 20.46 2.14 3.50
C LYS A 70 19.68 2.67 2.32
N ILE A 71 20.33 2.93 1.19
CA ILE A 71 19.67 3.30 -0.07
C ILE A 71 18.80 2.13 -0.57
N LEU A 72 19.35 0.91 -0.58
CA LEU A 72 18.64 -0.28 -1.04
C LEU A 72 17.40 -0.55 -0.18
N ALA A 73 17.54 -0.54 1.14
CA ALA A 73 16.42 -0.72 2.06
C ALA A 73 15.33 0.35 1.88
N ALA A 74 15.74 1.60 1.68
CA ALA A 74 14.82 2.70 1.41
C ALA A 74 14.07 2.52 0.07
N GLY A 75 14.79 2.12 -0.99
CA GLY A 75 14.20 1.82 -2.30
C GLY A 75 13.22 0.64 -2.26
N GLN A 76 13.56 -0.44 -1.56
CA GLN A 76 12.66 -1.58 -1.35
C GLN A 76 11.39 -1.17 -0.62
N ARG A 77 11.50 -0.30 0.41
CA ARG A 77 10.33 0.23 1.11
C ARG A 77 9.43 1.06 0.19
N ALA A 78 10.00 1.94 -0.64
CA ALA A 78 9.23 2.71 -1.63
C ALA A 78 8.49 1.78 -2.60
N SER A 79 9.16 0.73 -3.08
CA SER A 79 8.55 -0.24 -4.00
C SER A 79 7.37 -0.98 -3.37
N LYS A 80 7.45 -1.35 -2.09
CA LYS A 80 6.32 -2.01 -1.39
C LYS A 80 5.11 -1.07 -1.30
N ILE A 81 5.35 0.19 -0.95
CA ILE A 81 4.29 1.20 -0.80
C ILE A 81 3.58 1.45 -2.14
N THR A 82 4.32 1.61 -3.24
CA THR A 82 3.72 1.84 -4.57
C THR A 82 2.94 0.64 -5.08
N THR A 83 3.46 -0.57 -4.89
CA THR A 83 2.75 -1.81 -5.27
C THR A 83 1.44 -1.94 -4.51
N GLY A 84 1.45 -1.73 -3.18
CA GLY A 84 0.22 -1.76 -2.38
C GLY A 84 -0.82 -0.74 -2.84
N MET A 85 -0.40 0.49 -3.16
CA MET A 85 -1.30 1.53 -3.64
C MET A 85 -1.93 1.22 -5.01
N LEU A 86 -1.12 0.71 -5.95
CA LEU A 86 -1.60 0.35 -7.28
C LEU A 86 -2.58 -0.83 -7.22
N SER A 87 -2.30 -1.82 -6.37
CA SER A 87 -3.19 -2.96 -6.13
C SER A 87 -4.54 -2.54 -5.55
N TYR A 88 -4.56 -1.56 -4.64
CA TYR A 88 -5.81 -1.07 -4.03
C TYR A 88 -6.65 -0.17 -4.97
N SER A 89 -6.00 0.51 -5.93
CA SER A 89 -6.66 1.46 -6.86
C SER A 89 -7.25 0.80 -8.11
N ARG A 90 -6.68 -0.32 -8.59
CA ARG A 90 -7.10 -0.96 -9.85
C ARG A 90 -8.55 -1.48 -9.81
N ARG A 91 -9.39 -0.98 -10.72
CA ARG A 91 -10.66 -1.64 -11.09
C ARG A 91 -10.33 -2.88 -11.92
N GLY A 92 -10.86 -4.03 -11.52
CA GLY A 92 -11.03 -5.16 -12.44
C GLY A 92 -9.97 -6.25 -12.45
N ASN A 93 -9.32 -6.53 -11.32
CA ASN A 93 -8.61 -7.81 -11.19
C ASN A 93 -9.11 -8.59 -10.00
N ASP A 94 -10.41 -8.90 -10.00
CA ASP A 94 -11.01 -9.91 -9.13
C ASP A 94 -10.62 -11.31 -9.63
N ARG A 95 -9.33 -11.50 -9.93
CA ARG A 95 -8.76 -12.79 -10.28
C ARG A 95 -8.57 -13.53 -8.97
N ARG A 96 -9.29 -14.63 -8.81
CA ARG A 96 -8.97 -15.61 -7.77
C ARG A 96 -7.61 -16.20 -8.10
N GLU A 97 -6.63 -15.89 -7.27
CA GLU A 97 -5.28 -16.45 -7.32
C GLU A 97 -4.87 -16.88 -5.92
N GLU A 98 -4.02 -17.90 -5.82
CA GLU A 98 -3.40 -18.27 -4.55
C GLU A 98 -2.64 -17.06 -4.01
N THR A 99 -3.04 -16.59 -2.83
CA THR A 99 -2.51 -15.38 -2.22
C THR A 99 -2.04 -15.70 -0.82
N ASN A 100 -0.81 -15.31 -0.50
CA ASN A 100 -0.31 -15.36 0.85
C ASN A 100 -0.94 -14.23 1.68
N LEU A 101 -1.93 -14.59 2.51
CA LEU A 101 -2.65 -13.65 3.36
C LEU A 101 -1.75 -12.97 4.39
N ILE A 102 -0.74 -13.67 4.91
CA ILE A 102 0.21 -13.11 5.88
C ILE A 102 1.00 -11.98 5.21
N ALA A 103 1.54 -12.21 4.01
CA ALA A 103 2.29 -11.20 3.25
C ALA A 103 1.41 -9.99 2.92
N LEU A 104 0.16 -10.24 2.49
CA LEU A 104 -0.80 -9.17 2.20
C LEU A 104 -1.09 -8.30 3.42
N VAL A 105 -1.36 -8.93 4.58
CA VAL A 105 -1.61 -8.21 5.83
C VAL A 105 -0.36 -7.43 6.24
N GLN A 106 0.83 -8.02 6.13
CA GLN A 106 2.08 -7.33 6.43
C GLN A 106 2.29 -6.08 5.56
N ASP A 107 1.99 -6.16 4.26
CA ASP A 107 2.09 -5.01 3.35
C ASP A 107 1.16 -3.87 3.77
N VAL A 108 -0.07 -4.19 4.20
CA VAL A 108 -1.01 -3.18 4.74
C VAL A 108 -0.53 -2.62 6.06
N LEU A 109 0.01 -3.45 6.96
CA LEU A 109 0.52 -3.03 8.25
C LEU A 109 1.71 -2.07 8.13
N VAL A 110 2.53 -2.21 7.08
CA VAL A 110 3.60 -1.24 6.77
C VAL A 110 3.03 0.17 6.56
N LEU A 111 1.88 0.29 5.89
CA LEU A 111 1.26 1.59 5.59
C LEU A 111 0.77 2.33 6.84
N VAL A 112 0.30 1.59 7.84
CA VAL A 112 -0.21 2.16 9.10
C VAL A 112 0.84 2.22 10.21
N SER A 113 1.99 1.56 10.03
CA SER A 113 3.03 1.43 11.05
C SER A 113 3.51 2.76 11.63
N LYS A 114 3.70 3.77 10.78
CA LYS A 114 4.19 5.09 11.19
C LYS A 114 3.16 5.85 12.02
N ASP A 115 1.89 5.76 11.65
CA ASP A 115 0.79 6.41 12.37
C ASP A 115 0.62 5.81 13.77
N LEU A 116 0.66 4.47 13.86
CA LEU A 116 0.65 3.74 15.12
C LEU A 116 1.83 4.14 16.03
N GLN A 117 3.03 4.29 15.46
CA GLN A 117 4.20 4.77 16.21
C GLN A 117 4.03 6.20 16.74
N MET A 118 3.52 7.11 15.91
CA MET A 118 3.26 8.51 16.31
C MET A 118 2.27 8.58 17.49
N HIS A 119 1.26 7.71 17.49
CA HIS A 119 0.26 7.62 18.54
C HIS A 119 0.65 6.70 19.70
N ARG A 120 1.89 6.19 19.71
CA ARG A 120 2.41 5.25 20.73
C ARG A 120 1.55 3.99 20.90
N VAL A 121 0.90 3.58 19.83
CA VAL A 121 0.11 2.35 19.76
C VAL A 121 1.02 1.19 19.41
N ARG A 122 0.97 0.13 20.23
CA ARG A 122 1.77 -1.07 20.01
C ARG A 122 0.97 -2.06 19.18
N LEU A 123 1.45 -2.35 17.97
CA LEU A 123 0.87 -3.38 17.11
C LEU A 123 1.41 -4.75 17.52
N GLN A 124 0.51 -5.70 17.78
CA GLN A 124 0.86 -7.09 18.04
C GLN A 124 0.17 -7.94 16.95
N THR A 125 0.96 -8.66 16.17
CA THR A 125 0.46 -9.56 15.12
C THR A 125 0.57 -10.99 15.63
N ASN A 126 -0.54 -11.72 15.61
CA ASN A 126 -0.54 -13.17 15.77
C ASN A 126 -0.99 -13.78 14.45
N PHE A 127 -0.07 -14.39 13.71
CA PHE A 127 -0.39 -15.15 12.51
C PHE A 127 -0.29 -16.62 12.91
N ASP A 128 -1.41 -17.33 12.84
CA ASP A 128 -1.38 -18.77 12.97
C ASP A 128 -0.63 -19.31 11.75
N GLU A 129 0.42 -20.11 11.97
CA GLU A 129 1.03 -20.90 10.91
C GLU A 129 -0.02 -21.91 10.45
N GLN A 130 -0.73 -21.62 9.36
CA GLN A 130 -1.45 -22.67 8.65
C GLN A 130 -0.44 -23.45 7.78
N PRO A 131 -0.54 -24.80 7.76
CA PRO A 131 0.31 -25.68 6.96
C PRO A 131 0.14 -25.47 5.45
#